data_AF-A0A522XTF4-F1
#
_entry.id   AF-A0A522XTF4-F1
#
_cell.length_a   1.000
_cell.length_b   1.000
_cell.length_c   1.000
_cell.angle_alpha   90.00
_cell.angle_beta   90.00
_cell.angle_gamma   90.00
#
_symmetry.space_group_name_H-M   'P 1'
#
loop_
_entity.id
_entity.type
_entity.pdbx_description
1 polymer ?
#
loop_
_entity_poly.entity_id
_entity_poly.type
_entity_poly.pdbx_seq_one_letter_code
_entity_poly.pdbx_strand_id
1 'polypeptide(L)'
;MTTERDDIKPTPLDSDFRWHANRLISLARKEICVVTGEFSIYYFTDVREALRDALYKGVEVKAYLGKCDEDTIHRVVADGIKTYPGKKLPPGEDHYMVVDGKHLIVSKKHQRYQVNVRHGYYEINSESDARKKRALFDKLIDGINPVTVPVRDHKRDLKFIAELYQ
;
A
#
# COMPACT_ATOMS: atom_id res chain seq x y z
N MET A 1 -15.08 -18.34 23.05
CA MET A 1 -13.75 -17.69 23.04
C MET A 1 -13.76 -16.68 21.91
N THR A 2 -13.97 -15.42 22.24
CA THR A 2 -13.94 -14.29 21.31
C THR A 2 -12.49 -13.99 20.98
N THR A 3 -12.10 -14.16 19.72
CA THR A 3 -10.86 -13.63 19.18
C THR A 3 -10.99 -12.11 19.18
N GLU A 4 -10.51 -11.47 20.26
CA GLU A 4 -10.26 -10.03 20.28
C GLU A 4 -9.24 -9.76 19.17
N ARG A 5 -9.72 -9.17 18.07
CA ARG A 5 -8.84 -8.45 17.15
C ARG A 5 -8.45 -7.20 17.94
N ASP A 6 -7.18 -7.12 18.34
CA ASP A 6 -6.60 -5.89 18.86
C ASP A 6 -6.66 -4.85 17.73
N ASP A 7 -7.79 -4.18 17.61
CA ASP A 7 -7.95 -3.01 16.77
C ASP A 7 -6.92 -1.99 17.27
N ILE A 8 -5.81 -1.87 16.54
CA ILE A 8 -4.76 -0.89 16.82
C ILE A 8 -5.44 0.48 16.83
N LYS A 9 -5.61 1.04 18.03
CA LYS A 9 -6.28 2.34 18.18
C LYS A 9 -5.50 3.39 17.39
N PRO A 10 -6.16 4.16 16.50
CA PRO A 10 -5.51 5.19 15.72
C PRO A 10 -4.80 6.17 16.65
N THR A 11 -3.50 6.31 16.46
CA THR A 11 -2.71 7.31 17.14
C THR A 11 -2.67 8.60 16.30
N PRO A 12 -2.41 9.76 16.90
CA PRO A 12 -2.14 10.99 16.14
C PRO A 12 -1.03 10.81 15.09
N LEU A 13 -0.09 9.89 15.35
CA LEU A 13 1.02 9.54 14.46
C LEU A 13 0.54 8.74 13.23
N ASP A 14 -0.54 7.97 13.36
CA ASP A 14 -1.20 7.34 12.22
C ASP A 14 -1.90 8.38 11.34
N SER A 15 -2.32 9.53 11.87
CA SER A 15 -2.96 10.58 11.08
C SER A 15 -1.95 11.39 10.27
N ASP A 16 -0.80 11.72 10.86
CA ASP A 16 0.30 12.41 10.16
C ASP A 16 0.86 11.53 9.03
N PHE A 17 1.17 10.26 9.33
CA PHE A 17 1.67 9.32 8.32
C PHE A 17 0.68 9.12 7.17
N ARG A 18 -0.63 8.99 7.47
CA ARG A 18 -1.68 8.91 6.45
C ARG A 18 -1.79 10.18 5.61
N TRP A 19 -1.69 11.35 6.22
CA TRP A 19 -1.68 12.61 5.48
C TRP A 19 -0.53 12.66 4.47
N HIS A 20 0.68 12.28 4.89
CA HIS A 20 1.84 12.19 4.00
C HIS A 20 1.68 11.12 2.91
N ALA A 21 1.16 9.94 3.26
CA ALA A 21 0.87 8.88 2.30
C ALA A 21 -0.14 9.35 1.24
N ASN A 22 -1.25 9.96 1.65
CA ASN A 22 -2.28 10.52 0.75
C ASN A 22 -1.67 11.58 -0.18
N ARG A 23 -0.84 12.47 0.38
CA ARG A 23 -0.17 13.50 -0.43
C ARG A 23 0.72 12.86 -1.49
N LEU A 24 1.51 11.84 -1.15
CA LEU A 24 2.36 11.14 -2.11
C LEU A 24 1.54 10.39 -3.17
N ILE A 25 0.47 9.69 -2.77
CA ILE A 25 -0.43 9.00 -3.71
C ILE A 25 -1.01 10.01 -4.72
N SER A 26 -1.41 11.20 -4.26
CA SER A 26 -1.98 12.24 -5.13
C SER A 26 -0.99 12.76 -6.21
N LEU A 27 0.31 12.62 -5.96
CA LEU A 27 1.37 13.02 -6.89
C LEU A 27 1.64 11.95 -7.95
N ALA A 28 1.19 10.71 -7.76
CA ALA A 28 1.47 9.62 -8.68
C ALA A 28 0.93 9.90 -10.10
N ARG A 29 1.73 9.53 -11.09
CA ARG A 29 1.40 9.66 -12.51
C ARG A 29 1.55 8.36 -13.29
N LYS A 30 2.36 7.42 -12.80
CA LYS A 30 2.68 6.18 -13.51
C LYS A 30 2.51 4.95 -12.63
N GLU A 31 3.18 4.91 -11.48
CA GLU A 31 3.27 3.70 -10.67
C GLU A 31 3.34 4.03 -9.17
N ILE A 32 2.68 3.19 -8.37
CA ILE A 32 2.84 3.12 -6.92
C ILE A 32 3.23 1.69 -6.56
N CYS A 33 4.35 1.52 -5.86
CA CYS A 33 4.80 0.24 -5.32
C CYS A 33 4.74 0.25 -3.80
N VAL A 34 4.02 -0.68 -3.20
CA VAL A 34 3.87 -0.79 -1.74
C VAL A 34 4.45 -2.10 -1.25
N VAL A 35 5.21 -2.05 -0.15
CA VAL A 35 5.70 -3.21 0.59
C VAL A 35 5.24 -3.12 2.03
N THR A 36 4.56 -4.15 2.51
CA THR A 36 4.16 -4.21 3.91
C THR A 36 4.06 -5.64 4.42
N GLY A 37 4.17 -5.82 5.74
CA GLY A 37 3.83 -7.08 6.38
C GLY A 37 2.31 -7.24 6.45
N GLU A 38 1.64 -6.24 7.01
CA GLU A 38 0.19 -6.17 7.14
C GLU A 38 -0.31 -4.97 6.33
N PHE A 39 -1.30 -5.16 5.45
CA PHE A 39 -1.90 -4.07 4.67
C PHE A 39 -2.94 -3.29 5.48
N SER A 40 -2.64 -3.04 6.76
CA SER A 40 -3.58 -2.41 7.69
C SER A 40 -3.88 -0.96 7.32
N ILE A 41 -2.96 -0.28 6.64
CA ILE A 41 -3.17 1.08 6.15
C ILE A 41 -4.36 1.18 5.18
N TYR A 42 -4.70 0.09 4.51
CA TYR A 42 -5.83 0.02 3.58
C TYR A 42 -7.19 -0.02 4.26
N TYR A 43 -7.24 -0.31 5.57
CA TYR A 43 -8.46 -0.18 6.34
C TYR A 43 -8.81 1.28 6.63
N PHE A 44 -7.90 2.22 6.41
CA PHE A 44 -8.19 3.65 6.48
C PHE A 44 -8.84 4.11 5.17
N THR A 45 -10.08 4.60 5.28
CA THR A 45 -10.91 4.95 4.13
C THR A 45 -10.26 6.01 3.25
N ASP A 46 -9.61 7.00 3.85
CA ASP A 46 -8.92 8.08 3.15
C ASP A 46 -7.77 7.58 2.26
N VAL A 47 -6.96 6.65 2.76
CA VAL A 47 -5.85 6.07 1.98
C VAL A 47 -6.37 5.16 0.88
N ARG A 48 -7.42 4.38 1.16
CA ARG A 48 -8.05 3.53 0.16
C ARG A 48 -8.65 4.36 -0.98
N GLU A 49 -9.34 5.45 -0.65
CA GLU A 49 -9.89 6.37 -1.65
C GLU A 49 -8.79 7.03 -2.49
N ALA A 50 -7.70 7.49 -1.86
CA ALA A 50 -6.57 8.03 -2.59
C ALA A 50 -5.97 7.01 -3.59
N LEU A 51 -5.84 5.74 -3.19
CA LEU A 51 -5.36 4.67 -4.07
C LEU A 51 -6.34 4.39 -5.22
N ARG A 52 -7.64 4.38 -4.95
CA ARG A 52 -8.69 4.23 -5.98
C ARG A 52 -8.66 5.38 -6.97
N ASP A 53 -8.48 6.61 -6.51
CA ASP A 53 -8.33 7.78 -7.37
C ASP A 53 -7.09 7.69 -8.26
N ALA A 54 -5.98 7.18 -7.72
CA ALA A 54 -4.77 6.94 -8.52
C ALA A 54 -5.03 5.88 -9.60
N LEU A 55 -5.66 4.76 -9.24
CA LEU A 55 -6.05 3.71 -10.18
C LEU A 55 -7.00 4.24 -11.27
N TYR A 56 -7.98 5.07 -10.90
CA TYR A 56 -8.90 5.72 -11.84
C TYR A 56 -8.17 6.62 -12.85
N LYS A 57 -7.10 7.29 -12.41
CA LYS A 57 -6.21 8.10 -13.28
C LYS A 57 -5.28 7.24 -14.15
N GLY A 58 -5.39 5.92 -14.09
CA GLY A 58 -4.54 4.99 -14.84
C GLY A 58 -3.16 4.73 -14.23
N VAL A 59 -2.95 5.13 -12.98
CA VAL A 59 -1.71 4.81 -12.24
C VAL A 59 -1.71 3.32 -11.91
N GLU A 60 -0.61 2.64 -12.20
CA GLU A 60 -0.44 1.24 -11.85
C GLU A 60 -0.08 1.09 -10.36
N VAL A 61 -0.93 0.43 -9.58
CA VAL A 61 -0.63 0.16 -8.16
C VAL A 61 -0.24 -1.31 -7.97
N LYS A 62 0.94 -1.54 -7.38
CA LYS A 62 1.49 -2.86 -7.07
C LYS A 62 1.75 -2.98 -5.57
N ALA A 63 1.42 -4.12 -4.98
CA ALA A 63 1.61 -4.35 -3.56
C ALA A 63 2.24 -5.71 -3.27
N TYR A 64 3.36 -5.75 -2.56
CA TYR A 64 3.90 -6.95 -1.93
C TYR A 64 3.37 -7.06 -0.50
N LEU A 65 2.63 -8.14 -0.22
CA LEU A 65 1.97 -8.36 1.06
C LEU A 65 2.63 -9.52 1.81
N GLY A 66 3.51 -9.22 2.76
CA GLY A 66 4.33 -10.21 3.45
C GLY A 66 3.55 -11.19 4.30
N LYS A 67 2.58 -10.77 5.11
CA LYS A 67 1.75 -11.65 5.95
C LYS A 67 0.35 -11.05 6.07
N CYS A 68 -0.48 -11.29 5.06
CA CYS A 68 -1.89 -10.88 5.03
C CYS A 68 -2.78 -12.10 4.93
N ASP A 69 -3.96 -12.04 5.55
CA ASP A 69 -5.01 -13.04 5.36
C ASP A 69 -5.62 -12.97 3.95
N GLU A 70 -6.28 -14.06 3.54
CA GLU A 70 -6.90 -14.19 2.21
C GLU A 70 -7.97 -13.12 1.96
N ASP A 71 -8.75 -12.74 2.97
CA ASP A 71 -9.79 -11.72 2.85
C ASP A 71 -9.18 -10.36 2.50
N THR A 72 -8.09 -9.99 3.16
CA THR A 72 -7.32 -8.78 2.86
C THR A 72 -6.80 -8.82 1.43
N ILE A 73 -6.18 -9.94 1.02
CA ILE A 73 -5.66 -10.10 -0.35
C ILE A 73 -6.79 -9.93 -1.37
N HIS A 74 -7.91 -10.62 -1.21
CA HIS A 74 -9.04 -10.54 -2.14
C HIS A 74 -9.60 -9.12 -2.24
N ARG A 75 -9.72 -8.39 -1.13
CA ARG A 75 -10.20 -6.99 -1.13
C ARG A 75 -9.25 -6.05 -1.87
N VAL A 76 -7.95 -6.25 -1.71
CA VAL A 76 -6.92 -5.43 -2.39
C VAL A 76 -6.93 -5.70 -3.88
N VAL A 77 -7.00 -6.97 -4.29
CA VAL A 77 -7.07 -7.32 -5.71
C VAL A 77 -8.40 -6.85 -6.34
N ALA A 78 -9.52 -6.92 -5.61
CA ALA A 78 -10.81 -6.43 -6.08
C ALA A 78 -10.80 -4.93 -6.42
N ASP A 79 -10.05 -4.12 -5.66
CA ASP A 79 -9.87 -2.70 -5.98
C ASP A 79 -8.97 -2.45 -7.20
N GLY A 80 -8.42 -3.49 -7.83
CA GLY A 80 -7.59 -3.39 -9.03
C GLY A 80 -6.09 -3.25 -8.77
N ILE A 81 -5.65 -3.44 -7.51
CA ILE A 81 -4.23 -3.42 -7.15
C ILE A 81 -3.59 -4.75 -7.56
N LYS A 82 -2.43 -4.69 -8.21
CA LYS A 82 -1.64 -5.88 -8.54
C LYS A 82 -0.94 -6.39 -7.28
N THR A 83 -1.49 -7.45 -6.69
CA THR A 83 -1.06 -7.96 -5.39
C THR A 83 -0.16 -9.18 -5.51
N TYR A 84 1.01 -9.12 -4.87
CA TYR A 84 2.01 -10.18 -4.81
C TYR A 84 2.06 -10.71 -3.37
N PRO A 85 1.58 -11.93 -3.10
CA PRO A 85 1.54 -12.47 -1.75
C PRO A 85 2.93 -12.98 -1.37
N GLY A 86 3.43 -12.53 -0.23
CA GLY A 86 4.63 -13.02 0.43
C GLY A 86 4.32 -13.94 1.60
N LYS A 87 5.33 -14.63 2.12
CA LYS A 87 5.24 -15.39 3.38
C LYS A 87 5.59 -14.54 4.61
N LYS A 88 6.50 -13.58 4.43
CA LYS A 88 6.90 -12.56 5.42
C LYS A 88 7.71 -11.47 4.71
N LEU A 89 7.80 -10.30 5.34
CA LEU A 89 8.86 -9.36 4.99
C LEU A 89 10.24 -9.92 5.37
N PRO A 90 11.30 -9.69 4.56
CA PRO A 90 12.65 -10.05 4.97
C PRO A 90 13.04 -9.37 6.29
N PRO A 91 13.86 -10.02 7.13
CA PRO A 91 14.38 -9.40 8.35
C PRO A 91 15.10 -8.08 8.03
N GLY A 92 14.76 -7.02 8.76
CA GLY A 92 15.34 -5.70 8.55
C GLY A 92 14.68 -4.87 7.45
N GLU A 93 13.65 -5.39 6.77
CA GLU A 93 12.87 -4.59 5.83
C GLU A 93 11.71 -3.85 6.49
N ASP A 94 11.64 -2.56 6.18
CA ASP A 94 10.60 -1.65 6.62
C ASP A 94 9.35 -1.75 5.74
N HIS A 95 8.22 -1.26 6.24
CA HIS A 95 7.06 -1.01 5.39
C HIS A 95 7.34 0.25 4.58
N TYR A 96 7.08 0.25 3.28
CA TYR A 96 7.32 1.43 2.46
C TYR A 96 6.40 1.55 1.26
N MET A 97 6.29 2.75 0.73
CA MET A 97 5.65 3.04 -0.54
C MET A 97 6.57 3.90 -1.39
N VAL A 98 6.75 3.50 -2.66
CA VAL A 98 7.47 4.26 -3.68
C VAL A 98 6.46 4.77 -4.70
N VAL A 99 6.56 6.05 -5.06
CA VAL A 99 5.72 6.68 -6.09
C VAL A 99 6.61 7.13 -7.25
N ASP A 100 6.27 6.68 -8.45
CA ASP A 100 6.93 6.97 -9.73
C ASP A 100 8.46 6.78 -9.71
N GLY A 101 8.98 5.94 -8.80
CA GLY A 101 10.40 5.72 -8.59
C GLY A 101 11.17 6.92 -8.01
N LYS A 102 10.45 7.96 -7.53
CA LYS A 102 11.04 9.25 -7.13
C LYS A 102 10.71 9.65 -5.70
N HIS A 103 9.51 9.34 -5.24
CA HIS A 103 9.10 9.66 -3.88
C HIS A 103 9.04 8.38 -3.05
N LEU A 104 9.38 8.50 -1.77
CA LEU A 104 9.45 7.39 -0.85
C LEU A 104 8.76 7.78 0.46
N ILE A 105 8.07 6.83 1.07
CA ILE A 105 7.66 6.92 2.46
C ILE A 105 7.97 5.59 3.13
N VAL A 106 8.56 5.65 4.32
CA VAL A 106 8.98 4.47 5.08
C VAL A 106 8.32 4.49 6.46
N SER A 107 7.70 3.40 6.85
CA SER A 107 7.25 3.17 8.21
C SER A 107 8.22 2.18 8.85
N LYS A 108 9.14 2.70 9.67
CA LYS A 108 10.11 1.89 10.42
C LYS A 108 9.47 1.26 11.65
N LYS A 109 9.85 0.02 11.96
CA LYS A 109 9.53 -0.57 13.26
C LYS A 109 10.42 0.06 14.34
N HIS A 110 9.84 0.41 15.49
CA HIS A 110 10.61 0.94 16.60
C HIS A 110 11.54 -0.09 17.25
N GLN A 111 12.57 0.42 17.92
CA GLN A 111 13.35 -0.38 18.86
C GLN A 111 12.47 -0.80 20.06
N ARG A 112 12.74 -2.01 20.59
CA ARG A 112 11.97 -2.74 21.62
C ARG A 112 11.58 -1.95 22.90
N TYR A 113 12.15 -0.78 23.15
CA TYR A 113 11.91 0.00 24.36
C TYR A 113 10.72 0.97 24.28
N GLN A 114 10.04 1.06 23.13
CA GLN A 114 8.84 1.88 22.93
C GLN A 114 7.67 0.99 22.51
N VAL A 115 7.12 0.24 23.46
CA VAL A 115 5.94 -0.62 23.25
C VAL A 115 4.71 0.30 23.06
N ASN A 116 3.88 0.04 22.06
CA ASN A 116 2.63 0.76 21.72
C ASN A 116 2.74 2.15 21.10
N VAL A 117 3.89 2.53 20.56
CA VAL A 117 4.05 3.77 19.78
C VAL A 117 4.59 3.40 18.41
N ARG A 118 3.98 3.86 17.30
CA ARG A 118 4.53 3.78 15.92
C ARG A 118 4.86 5.20 15.47
N HIS A 119 6.12 5.48 15.11
CA HIS A 119 6.54 6.75 14.51
C HIS A 119 6.83 6.44 13.05
N GLY A 120 6.02 7.01 12.17
CA GLY A 120 6.35 7.04 10.75
C GLY A 120 7.50 8.01 10.52
N TYR A 121 8.47 7.64 9.69
CA TYR A 121 9.50 8.57 9.22
C TYR A 121 9.42 8.62 7.70
N TYR A 122 8.85 9.70 7.18
CA TYR A 122 8.70 9.86 5.73
C TYR A 122 9.84 10.70 5.17
N GLU A 123 10.36 10.31 4.00
CA GLU A 123 11.34 11.09 3.24
C GLU A 123 10.75 11.48 1.90
N ILE A 124 10.09 12.64 1.86
CA ILE A 124 9.59 13.18 0.60
C ILE A 124 10.79 13.67 -0.22
N ASN A 125 10.92 13.15 -1.44
CA ASN A 125 11.95 13.52 -2.44
C ASN A 125 13.37 12.93 -2.26
N SER A 126 13.53 11.73 -1.68
CA SER A 126 14.79 10.98 -1.82
C SER A 126 14.76 10.10 -3.08
N GLU A 127 15.12 10.66 -4.25
CA GLU A 127 15.11 9.90 -5.52
C GLU A 127 16.08 8.71 -5.50
N SER A 128 17.25 8.88 -4.87
CA SER A 128 18.24 7.81 -4.73
C SER A 128 17.69 6.64 -3.91
N ASP A 129 17.03 6.92 -2.78
CA ASP A 129 16.51 5.87 -1.92
C ASP A 129 15.20 5.28 -2.45
N ALA A 130 14.37 6.09 -3.10
CA ALA A 130 13.19 5.61 -3.84
C ALA A 130 13.59 4.61 -4.92
N ARG A 131 14.65 4.87 -5.68
CA ARG A 131 15.19 3.92 -6.68
C ARG A 131 15.70 2.63 -6.04
N LYS A 132 16.44 2.71 -4.93
CA LYS A 132 16.91 1.51 -4.20
C LYS A 132 15.74 0.66 -3.69
N LYS A 133 14.73 1.30 -3.09
CA LYS A 133 13.53 0.62 -2.60
C LYS A 133 12.66 0.08 -3.74
N ARG A 134 12.60 0.75 -4.89
CA ARG A 134 11.96 0.23 -6.11
C ARG A 134 12.65 -1.04 -6.63
N ALA A 135 13.98 -1.04 -6.68
CA ALA A 135 14.74 -2.22 -7.09
C ALA A 135 14.60 -3.39 -6.09
N LEU A 136 14.49 -3.09 -4.80
CA LEU A 136 14.16 -4.08 -3.79
C LEU A 136 12.75 -4.65 -4.00
N PHE A 137 11.76 -3.81 -4.33
CA PHE A 137 10.42 -4.27 -4.67
C PHE A 137 10.47 -5.28 -5.83
N ASP A 138 11.19 -4.98 -6.92
CA ASP A 138 11.34 -5.92 -8.04
C ASP A 138 11.91 -7.27 -7.60
N LYS A 139 12.94 -7.24 -6.76
CA LYS A 139 13.53 -8.48 -6.20
C LYS A 139 12.56 -9.25 -5.32
N LEU A 140 11.68 -8.57 -4.59
CA LEU A 140 10.69 -9.21 -3.72
C LEU A 140 9.59 -9.91 -4.51
N ILE A 141 9.21 -9.35 -5.66
CA ILE A 141 8.17 -9.92 -6.52
C ILE A 141 8.73 -10.86 -7.60
N ASP A 142 10.05 -10.98 -7.70
CA ASP A 142 10.69 -11.84 -8.70
C ASP A 142 10.26 -13.30 -8.52
N GLY A 143 9.80 -13.91 -9.61
CA GLY A 143 9.22 -15.26 -9.60
C GLY A 143 7.86 -15.39 -8.90
N ILE A 144 7.24 -14.31 -8.42
CA ILE A 144 5.91 -14.31 -7.81
C ILE A 144 4.87 -13.81 -8.82
N ASN A 145 3.88 -14.65 -9.11
CA ASN A 145 2.73 -14.22 -9.91
C ASN A 145 1.77 -13.38 -9.06
N PRO A 146 1.23 -12.28 -9.60
CA PRO A 146 0.20 -11.54 -8.90
C PRO A 146 -1.06 -12.40 -8.74
N VAL A 147 -1.77 -12.21 -7.64
CA VAL A 147 -3.06 -12.86 -7.42
C VAL A 147 -4.04 -12.34 -8.47
N THR A 148 -4.75 -13.28 -9.09
CA THR A 148 -5.86 -12.98 -9.99
C THR A 148 -7.13 -13.44 -9.29
N VAL A 149 -8.07 -12.52 -9.05
CA VAL A 149 -9.46 -12.92 -8.84
C VAL A 149 -10.19 -12.84 -10.17
N PRO A 150 -11.17 -13.72 -10.43
CA PRO A 150 -12.08 -13.53 -11.54
C PRO A 150 -12.77 -12.17 -11.33
N VAL A 151 -12.39 -11.21 -12.16
CA VAL A 151 -12.90 -9.85 -12.11
C VAL A 151 -14.42 -9.95 -12.31
N ARG A 152 -15.22 -9.66 -11.27
CA ARG A 152 -16.56 -9.12 -11.54
C ARG A 152 -16.30 -7.80 -12.23
N ASP A 153 -16.60 -7.77 -13.53
CA ASP A 153 -16.21 -6.78 -14.54
C ASP A 153 -16.23 -5.31 -14.06
N HIS A 154 -15.22 -4.88 -13.28
CA HIS A 154 -15.09 -3.51 -12.79
C HIS A 154 -14.87 -2.50 -13.92
N LYS A 155 -14.55 -2.97 -15.14
CA LYS A 155 -14.49 -2.12 -16.33
C LYS A 155 -15.87 -1.64 -16.77
N ARG A 156 -16.95 -2.39 -16.48
CA ARG A 156 -18.32 -1.89 -16.71
C ARG A 156 -18.66 -0.75 -15.77
N ASP A 157 -18.32 -0.86 -14.49
CA ASP A 157 -18.63 0.17 -13.49
C ASP A 157 -17.80 1.44 -13.70
N LEU A 158 -16.51 1.31 -14.08
CA LEU A 158 -15.65 2.46 -14.34
C LEU A 158 -16.05 3.24 -15.61
N LYS A 159 -16.54 2.55 -16.64
CA LYS A 159 -17.08 3.19 -17.84
C LYS A 159 -18.41 3.88 -17.56
N PHE A 160 -19.27 3.26 -16.75
CA PHE A 160 -20.55 3.81 -16.32
C PHE A 160 -20.39 5.09 -15.48
N ILE A 161 -19.39 5.13 -14.60
CA ILE A 161 -19.06 6.33 -13.81
C ILE A 161 -18.49 7.43 -14.71
N ALA A 162 -17.61 7.10 -15.66
CA ALA A 162 -17.06 8.10 -16.58
C ALA A 162 -18.12 8.72 -17.52
N GLU A 163 -19.16 7.96 -17.87
CA GLU A 163 -20.30 8.43 -18.68
C GLU A 163 -21.32 9.26 -17.86
N LEU A 164 -21.33 9.17 -16.52
CA LEU A 164 -22.19 9.96 -15.64
C LEU A 164 -21.67 11.39 -15.38
N TYR A 165 -20.43 11.69 -15.75
CA TYR A 165 -19.77 12.98 -15.56
C TYR A 165 -19.43 13.70 -16.89
N GLN A 166 -20.08 13.32 -17.99
CA GLN A 166 -20.12 14.08 -19.25
C GLN A 166 -21.50 14.67 -19.47
#